data_AF-A0A832ZYL7-F1
#
_entry.id   AF-A0A832ZYL7-F1
#
_cell.length_a   1.000
_cell.length_b   1.000
_cell.length_c   1.000
_cell.angle_alpha   90.00
_cell.angle_beta   90.00
_cell.angle_gamma   90.00
#
_symmetry.space_group_name_H-M   'P 1'
#
loop_
_entity.id
_entity.type
_entity.pdbx_description
1 polymer ?
#
loop_
_entity_poly.entity_id
_entity_poly.type
_entity_poly.pdbx_seq_one_letter_code
_entity_poly.pdbx_strand_id
1 'polypeptide(L)'
;MGWVTIRVNRNGVLRSYSVPEGITVLEALEYINSNYGEGILYRASCRAGQCGSCAMTINGKPRLACKTRVEDGMVVEPLEGFNVVEDLVVDRTPYYKKIQGLRNYLHHEGDIPKITPEDMREFKGVRNCIDCLCCLSQCPARKFSQYPGPTFMRQLARFAFDPRDREDRERIAYFENLHNCTTCAKCVEVCPKEIDIVHRAIERLRELAFEKGYYLKNHLVVRENILKGWRSVKKEGESFLEKVKEEYIVDNEKMRLALFTGCLIDYRLQDVGRSAIKVLNAHGVSVVIPKDQVCCGSPLFRTGQRDVAEKLKRRNLKVFNSLEVDGVVTLCAGCGCTLKRDYREREFQVMDITQVLDRIPMEYKPLDVKVTYHDPCHLRRGQGIYLEPRRILKRIPGLKFVEMEIPDQCCGAGGGVRSGRPEVAYAIGRRKVRMIYKTGADYVITVCPFCEYHIEDTLKKFNGGGKKIEVINIVSLLEKVV
;
A
#
# COMPACT_ATOMS: atom_id res chain seq x y z
N MET A 1 -29.42 -5.87 -28.82
CA MET A 1 -28.18 -5.51 -28.09
C MET A 1 -28.31 -4.07 -27.67
N GLY A 2 -27.99 -3.74 -26.42
CA GLY A 2 -27.93 -2.35 -25.96
C GLY A 2 -26.75 -1.61 -26.61
N TRP A 3 -26.71 -0.30 -26.42
CA TRP A 3 -25.62 0.57 -26.85
C TRP A 3 -25.12 1.35 -25.64
N VAL A 4 -23.80 1.57 -25.60
CA VAL A 4 -23.16 2.38 -24.56
C VAL A 4 -22.29 3.45 -25.21
N THR A 5 -22.17 4.60 -24.56
CA THR A 5 -21.30 5.67 -25.01
C THR A 5 -19.95 5.56 -24.32
N ILE A 6 -18.87 5.43 -25.08
CA ILE A 6 -17.51 5.49 -24.55
C ILE A 6 -16.77 6.72 -25.10
N ARG A 7 -15.82 7.24 -24.33
CA ARG A 7 -14.95 8.34 -24.72
C ARG A 7 -13.53 7.84 -24.92
N VAL A 8 -12.99 8.02 -26.12
CA VAL A 8 -11.64 7.57 -26.46
C VAL A 8 -10.74 8.78 -26.70
N ASN A 9 -9.57 8.79 -26.06
CA ASN A 9 -8.56 9.81 -26.26
C ASN A 9 -7.88 9.61 -27.61
N ARG A 10 -7.99 10.64 -28.46
CA ARG A 10 -7.31 10.76 -29.74
C ARG A 10 -6.38 11.96 -29.70
N ASN A 11 -5.09 11.72 -29.66
CA ASN A 11 -4.05 12.76 -29.63
C ASN A 11 -4.32 13.89 -28.61
N GLY A 12 -4.80 13.54 -27.41
CA GLY A 12 -5.09 14.47 -26.32
C GLY A 12 -6.55 14.94 -26.25
N VAL A 13 -7.39 14.60 -27.24
CA VAL A 13 -8.79 15.01 -27.31
C VAL A 13 -9.71 13.81 -27.09
N LEU A 14 -10.61 13.91 -26.10
CA LEU A 14 -11.63 12.89 -25.88
C LEU A 14 -12.76 13.02 -26.90
N ARG A 15 -13.05 11.94 -27.63
CA ARG A 15 -14.19 11.84 -28.55
C ARG A 15 -15.15 10.75 -28.10
N SER A 16 -16.45 11.01 -28.23
CA SER A 16 -17.51 10.08 -27.83
C SER A 16 -17.95 9.19 -28.99
N TYR A 17 -18.16 7.91 -28.72
CA TYR A 17 -18.65 6.93 -29.69
C TYR A 17 -19.71 6.05 -29.06
N SER A 18 -20.76 5.75 -29.83
CA SER A 18 -21.76 4.73 -29.46
C SER A 18 -21.29 3.37 -29.97
N VAL A 19 -21.16 2.40 -29.07
CA VAL A 19 -20.68 1.05 -29.37
C VAL A 19 -21.64 -0.01 -28.80
N PRO A 20 -21.69 -1.22 -29.36
CA PRO A 20 -22.53 -2.28 -28.83
C PRO A 20 -22.19 -2.60 -27.36
N GLU A 21 -23.20 -2.83 -26.55
CA GLU A 21 -23.03 -3.30 -25.17
C GLU A 21 -22.51 -4.75 -25.16
N GLY A 22 -21.84 -5.14 -24.06
CA GLY A 22 -21.42 -6.52 -23.83
C GLY A 22 -20.12 -6.92 -24.52
N ILE A 23 -19.56 -6.07 -25.38
CA ILE A 23 -18.23 -6.26 -25.98
C ILE A 23 -17.10 -5.79 -25.05
N THR A 24 -15.87 -6.15 -25.38
CA THR A 24 -14.67 -5.65 -24.71
C THR A 24 -14.26 -4.28 -25.25
N VAL A 25 -13.43 -3.55 -24.51
CA VAL A 25 -12.87 -2.27 -24.96
C VAL A 25 -12.05 -2.46 -26.24
N LEU A 26 -11.36 -3.59 -26.41
CA LEU A 26 -10.63 -3.87 -27.64
C LEU A 26 -11.59 -4.03 -28.84
N GLU A 27 -12.66 -4.79 -28.68
CA GLU A 27 -13.69 -4.95 -29.72
C GLU A 27 -14.41 -3.64 -30.01
N ALA A 28 -14.59 -2.77 -29.01
CA ALA A 28 -15.14 -1.44 -29.20
C ALA A 28 -14.23 -0.54 -30.05
N LEU A 29 -12.91 -0.59 -29.86
CA LEU A 29 -11.95 0.13 -30.72
C LEU A 29 -11.97 -0.39 -32.16
N GLU A 30 -12.09 -1.71 -32.34
CA GLU A 30 -12.24 -2.35 -33.66
C GLU A 30 -13.55 -1.92 -34.34
N TYR A 31 -14.64 -1.89 -33.57
CA TYR A 31 -15.94 -1.41 -34.02
C TYR A 31 -15.87 0.05 -34.45
N ILE A 32 -15.24 0.92 -33.66
CA ILE A 32 -15.09 2.34 -33.97
C ILE A 32 -14.32 2.52 -35.29
N ASN A 33 -13.19 1.85 -35.44
CA ASN A 33 -12.40 1.93 -36.68
C ASN A 33 -13.16 1.44 -37.90
N SER A 34 -13.97 0.39 -37.76
CA SER A 34 -14.70 -0.21 -38.88
C SER A 34 -15.98 0.54 -39.27
N ASN A 35 -16.66 1.17 -38.30
CA ASN A 35 -17.99 1.78 -38.53
C ASN A 35 -17.97 3.31 -38.58
N TYR A 36 -17.02 3.95 -37.89
CA TYR A 36 -16.85 5.41 -37.90
C TYR A 36 -15.68 5.84 -38.79
N GLY A 37 -14.82 4.92 -39.24
CA GLY A 37 -13.67 5.25 -40.10
C GLY A 37 -12.59 6.09 -39.39
N GLU A 38 -12.54 6.08 -38.06
CA GLU A 38 -11.65 6.96 -37.28
C GLU A 38 -10.17 6.63 -37.43
N GLY A 39 -9.81 5.36 -37.68
CA GLY A 39 -8.42 4.93 -37.77
C GLY A 39 -7.61 5.09 -36.48
N ILE A 40 -8.24 4.87 -35.32
CA ILE A 40 -7.62 4.97 -34.00
C ILE A 40 -6.46 3.98 -33.88
N LEU A 41 -5.27 4.48 -33.53
CA LEU A 41 -4.12 3.63 -33.28
C LEU A 41 -4.10 3.08 -31.85
N TYR A 42 -3.95 1.77 -31.74
CA TYR A 42 -3.77 1.06 -30.47
C TYR A 42 -2.95 -0.22 -30.68
N ARG A 43 -2.35 -0.73 -29.59
CA ARG A 43 -1.61 -1.99 -29.63
C ARG A 43 -2.53 -3.17 -29.29
N ALA A 44 -2.52 -4.20 -30.13
CA ALA A 44 -3.18 -5.47 -29.87
C ALA A 44 -2.31 -6.63 -30.39
N SER A 45 -2.54 -7.84 -29.88
CA SER A 45 -1.85 -9.05 -30.36
C SER A 45 -2.68 -10.28 -30.03
N CYS A 46 -2.48 -10.95 -28.89
CA CYS A 46 -3.13 -12.24 -28.62
C CYS A 46 -4.63 -12.22 -28.36
N ARG A 47 -5.23 -11.06 -28.02
CA ARG A 47 -6.64 -10.88 -27.58
C ARG A 47 -7.12 -11.72 -26.36
N ALA A 48 -6.27 -12.58 -25.80
CA ALA A 48 -6.61 -13.48 -24.69
C ALA A 48 -6.04 -13.07 -23.31
N GLY A 49 -5.51 -11.85 -23.17
CA GLY A 49 -4.89 -11.40 -21.91
C GLY A 49 -3.55 -12.08 -21.58
N GLN A 50 -2.81 -12.53 -22.60
CA GLN A 50 -1.53 -13.24 -22.45
C GLN A 50 -0.31 -12.40 -22.86
N CYS A 51 -0.43 -11.50 -23.84
CA CYS A 51 0.70 -10.71 -24.33
C CYS A 51 0.89 -9.36 -23.62
N GLY A 52 -0.12 -8.86 -22.92
CA GLY A 52 -0.10 -7.53 -22.29
C GLY A 52 -0.09 -6.33 -23.25
N SER A 53 -0.16 -6.54 -24.57
CA SER A 53 0.01 -5.51 -25.60
C SER A 53 -1.06 -4.40 -25.54
N CYS A 54 -2.32 -4.77 -25.30
CA CYS A 54 -3.47 -3.87 -25.22
C CYS A 54 -3.68 -3.24 -23.83
N ALA A 55 -2.60 -3.04 -23.07
CA ALA A 55 -2.69 -2.35 -21.79
C ALA A 55 -2.85 -0.84 -22.01
N MET A 56 -3.87 -0.24 -21.41
CA MET A 56 -4.21 1.18 -21.53
C MET A 56 -4.89 1.67 -20.26
N THR A 57 -5.08 2.98 -20.12
CA THR A 57 -5.79 3.56 -18.99
C THR A 57 -7.29 3.54 -19.28
N ILE A 58 -8.06 2.81 -18.48
CA ILE A 58 -9.51 2.68 -18.62
C ILE A 58 -10.16 3.11 -17.30
N ASN A 59 -11.00 4.14 -17.35
CA ASN A 59 -11.59 4.79 -16.17
C ASN A 59 -10.52 5.15 -15.11
N GLY A 60 -9.43 5.78 -15.57
CA GLY A 60 -8.30 6.21 -14.72
C GLY A 60 -7.44 5.07 -14.15
N LYS A 61 -7.63 3.81 -14.57
CA LYS A 61 -6.85 2.66 -14.08
C LYS A 61 -6.25 1.87 -15.24
N PRO A 62 -5.00 1.39 -15.13
CA PRO A 62 -4.41 0.59 -16.18
C PRO A 62 -5.08 -0.79 -16.22
N ARG A 63 -5.61 -1.17 -17.38
CA ARG A 63 -6.30 -2.44 -17.61
C ARG A 63 -5.95 -3.02 -18.97
N LEU A 64 -6.24 -4.29 -19.19
CA LEU A 64 -6.15 -4.91 -20.51
C LEU A 64 -7.47 -4.67 -21.25
N ALA A 65 -7.41 -4.00 -22.40
CA ALA A 65 -8.62 -3.72 -23.19
C ALA A 65 -9.37 -4.99 -23.62
N CYS A 66 -8.65 -6.05 -23.98
CA CYS A 66 -9.24 -7.35 -24.36
C CYS A 66 -9.90 -8.12 -23.20
N LYS A 67 -9.78 -7.65 -21.95
CA LYS A 67 -10.40 -8.28 -20.78
C LYS A 67 -11.37 -7.36 -20.05
N THR A 68 -11.50 -6.12 -20.51
CA THR A 68 -12.35 -5.11 -19.88
C THR A 68 -13.59 -4.95 -20.74
N ARG A 69 -14.78 -5.17 -20.16
CA ARG A 69 -16.06 -4.92 -20.83
C ARG A 69 -16.31 -3.41 -20.92
N VAL A 70 -17.00 -2.98 -21.98
CA VAL A 70 -17.46 -1.58 -22.07
C VAL A 70 -18.56 -1.31 -21.05
N GLU A 71 -18.56 -0.09 -20.53
CA GLU A 71 -19.57 0.45 -19.61
C GLU A 71 -19.93 1.86 -20.12
N ASP A 72 -21.17 2.30 -19.89
CA ASP A 72 -21.58 3.64 -20.31
C ASP A 72 -20.78 4.74 -19.60
N GLY A 73 -20.42 5.78 -20.36
CA GLY A 73 -19.59 6.89 -19.90
C GLY A 73 -18.09 6.58 -19.74
N MET A 74 -17.67 5.34 -20.07
CA MET A 74 -16.28 4.88 -19.93
C MET A 74 -15.30 5.77 -20.67
N VAL A 75 -14.12 6.00 -20.07
CA VAL A 75 -13.02 6.78 -20.66
C VAL A 75 -11.83 5.86 -20.93
N VAL A 76 -11.32 5.92 -22.16
CA VAL A 76 -10.18 5.14 -22.65
C VAL A 76 -9.07 6.09 -23.05
N GLU A 77 -7.91 5.93 -22.43
CA GLU A 77 -6.75 6.82 -22.56
C GLU A 77 -5.46 6.00 -22.77
N PRO A 78 -4.41 6.59 -23.36
CA PRO A 78 -3.10 5.97 -23.39
C PRO A 78 -2.62 5.60 -21.97
N LEU A 79 -1.74 4.60 -21.88
CA LEU A 79 -1.26 4.11 -20.59
C LEU A 79 -0.53 5.23 -19.82
N GLU A 80 -1.03 5.59 -18.64
CA GLU A 80 -0.56 6.76 -17.88
C GLU A 80 0.92 6.62 -17.50
N GLY A 81 1.69 7.71 -17.60
CA GLY A 81 3.11 7.74 -17.20
C GLY A 81 4.09 7.21 -18.25
N PHE A 82 3.66 7.20 -19.52
CA PHE A 82 4.44 6.90 -20.70
C PHE A 82 4.25 8.00 -21.75
N ASN A 83 5.26 8.20 -22.61
CA ASN A 83 5.14 9.10 -23.75
C ASN A 83 4.15 8.50 -24.76
N VAL A 84 3.21 9.30 -25.23
CA VAL A 84 2.26 8.90 -26.27
C VAL A 84 2.98 9.00 -27.62
N VAL A 85 2.90 7.92 -28.41
CA VAL A 85 3.36 7.93 -29.80
C VAL A 85 2.25 8.52 -30.67
N GLU A 86 1.06 7.93 -30.58
CA GLU A 86 -0.15 8.37 -31.29
C GLU A 86 -1.38 7.70 -30.67
N ASP A 87 -2.49 8.42 -30.56
CA ASP A 87 -3.75 7.95 -29.96
C ASP A 87 -3.56 7.19 -28.63
N LEU A 88 -3.74 5.87 -28.63
CA LEU A 88 -3.62 5.00 -27.44
C LEU A 88 -2.27 4.27 -27.37
N VAL A 89 -1.40 4.44 -28.37
CA VAL A 89 -0.07 3.82 -28.44
C VAL A 89 0.92 4.62 -27.60
N VAL A 90 1.61 3.93 -26.69
CA VAL A 90 2.68 4.51 -25.86
C VAL A 90 4.05 3.97 -26.24
N ASP A 91 5.09 4.78 -26.02
CA ASP A 91 6.48 4.38 -26.22
C ASP A 91 6.92 3.42 -25.12
N ARG A 92 7.32 2.22 -25.54
CA ARG A 92 7.80 1.13 -24.68
C ARG A 92 9.32 0.95 -24.77
N THR A 93 10.01 1.71 -25.63
CA THR A 93 11.46 1.63 -25.84
C THR A 93 12.26 1.81 -24.54
N PRO A 94 11.93 2.76 -23.64
CA PRO A 94 12.66 2.91 -22.38
C PRO A 94 12.57 1.66 -21.49
N TYR A 95 11.44 0.94 -21.52
CA TYR A 95 11.28 -0.31 -20.79
C TYR A 95 12.23 -1.39 -21.33
N TYR A 96 12.25 -1.60 -22.65
CA TYR A 96 13.11 -2.63 -23.26
C TYR A 96 14.60 -2.34 -23.06
N LYS A 97 15.02 -1.08 -23.23
CA LYS A 97 16.41 -0.65 -22.95
C LYS A 97 16.79 -0.92 -21.49
N LYS A 98 15.90 -0.65 -20.54
CA LYS A 98 16.16 -0.93 -19.13
C LYS A 98 16.26 -2.42 -18.83
N ILE A 99 15.39 -3.26 -19.43
CA ILE A 99 15.48 -4.72 -19.32
C ILE A 99 16.83 -5.26 -19.82
N GLN A 100 17.31 -4.76 -20.96
CA GLN A 100 18.61 -5.15 -21.51
C GLN A 100 19.76 -4.78 -20.56
N GLY A 101 19.73 -3.57 -19.99
CA GLY A 101 20.74 -3.11 -19.03
C GLY A 101 20.78 -3.89 -17.71
N LEU A 102 19.71 -4.59 -17.34
CA LEU A 102 19.67 -5.47 -16.15
C LEU A 102 20.29 -6.85 -16.38
N ARG A 103 20.87 -7.11 -17.56
CA ARG A 103 21.42 -8.42 -17.95
C ARG A 103 20.41 -9.55 -17.70
N ASN A 104 19.17 -9.33 -18.15
CA ASN A 104 17.98 -10.12 -17.81
C ASN A 104 17.91 -11.50 -18.53
N TYR A 105 18.99 -12.26 -18.49
CA TYR A 105 19.16 -13.63 -18.99
C TYR A 105 19.90 -14.46 -17.94
N LEU A 106 19.78 -15.80 -17.99
CA LEU A 106 20.43 -16.68 -17.02
C LEU A 106 21.95 -16.58 -17.14
N HIS A 107 22.65 -16.24 -16.06
CA HIS A 107 24.11 -16.30 -16.02
C HIS A 107 24.53 -17.56 -15.31
N HIS A 108 25.30 -18.39 -16.00
CA HIS A 108 25.79 -19.63 -15.46
C HIS A 108 27.15 -19.96 -16.06
N GLU A 109 28.02 -20.55 -15.25
CA GLU A 109 29.28 -21.14 -15.67
C GLU A 109 29.36 -22.57 -15.10
N GLY A 110 29.72 -23.54 -15.94
CA GLY A 110 29.86 -24.94 -15.55
C GLY A 110 28.56 -25.76 -15.58
N ASP A 111 28.42 -26.67 -14.60
CA ASP A 111 27.32 -27.62 -14.53
C ASP A 111 26.01 -26.97 -14.02
N ILE A 112 24.97 -27.07 -14.85
CA ILE A 112 23.66 -26.49 -14.56
C ILE A 112 22.92 -27.38 -13.54
N PRO A 113 22.58 -26.87 -12.35
CA PRO A 113 21.87 -27.67 -11.35
C PRO A 113 20.46 -28.02 -11.83
N LYS A 114 19.99 -29.22 -11.45
CA LYS A 114 18.60 -29.62 -11.64
C LYS A 114 17.69 -28.80 -10.74
N ILE A 115 16.59 -28.31 -11.29
CA ILE A 115 15.57 -27.56 -10.55
C ILE A 115 14.70 -28.55 -9.78
N THR A 116 14.52 -28.32 -8.48
CA THR A 116 13.63 -29.10 -7.62
C THR A 116 12.22 -28.49 -7.56
N PRO A 117 11.20 -29.26 -7.13
CA PRO A 117 9.89 -28.72 -6.84
C PRO A 117 9.87 -27.62 -5.75
N GLU A 118 10.83 -27.59 -4.83
CA GLU A 118 10.98 -26.52 -3.84
C GLU A 118 11.40 -25.21 -4.52
N ASP A 119 12.45 -25.26 -5.35
CA ASP A 119 12.91 -24.10 -6.13
C ASP A 119 11.75 -23.51 -6.95
N MET A 120 10.89 -24.39 -7.49
CA MET A 120 9.69 -24.00 -8.22
C MET A 120 8.69 -23.18 -7.44
N ARG A 121 8.59 -23.37 -6.12
CA ARG A 121 7.63 -22.62 -5.30
C ARG A 121 7.99 -21.15 -5.22
N GLU A 122 9.28 -20.81 -5.09
CA GLU A 122 9.74 -19.43 -5.01
C GLU A 122 9.58 -18.70 -6.35
N PHE A 123 10.04 -19.30 -7.46
CA PHE A 123 10.00 -18.62 -8.76
C PHE A 123 8.59 -18.54 -9.39
N LYS A 124 7.71 -19.52 -9.13
CA LYS A 124 6.42 -19.63 -9.84
C LYS A 124 5.53 -18.42 -9.58
N GLY A 125 5.61 -17.86 -8.37
CA GLY A 125 4.84 -16.69 -7.96
C GLY A 125 5.22 -15.39 -8.69
N VAL A 126 6.41 -15.30 -9.28
CA VAL A 126 6.93 -14.07 -9.88
C VAL A 126 7.19 -14.17 -11.39
N ARG A 127 7.19 -15.37 -11.98
CA ARG A 127 7.50 -15.54 -13.43
C ARG A 127 6.35 -15.23 -14.39
N ASN A 128 5.11 -15.15 -13.92
CA ASN A 128 3.90 -15.03 -14.77
C ASN A 128 3.70 -13.64 -15.41
N CYS A 129 4.70 -12.76 -15.35
CA CYS A 129 4.56 -11.41 -15.87
C CYS A 129 4.44 -11.43 -17.39
N ILE A 130 3.46 -10.70 -17.91
CA ILE A 130 3.18 -10.55 -19.34
C ILE A 130 3.66 -9.20 -19.88
N ASP A 131 4.51 -8.49 -19.12
CA ASP A 131 5.06 -7.19 -19.50
C ASP A 131 4.02 -6.15 -19.94
N CYS A 132 2.82 -6.17 -19.37
CA CYS A 132 1.75 -5.21 -19.67
C CYS A 132 2.06 -3.77 -19.22
N LEU A 133 3.06 -3.58 -18.35
CA LEU A 133 3.48 -2.29 -17.79
C LEU A 133 2.47 -1.58 -16.87
N CYS A 134 1.30 -2.19 -16.57
CA CYS A 134 0.31 -1.62 -15.64
C CYS A 134 0.92 -1.23 -14.28
N CYS A 135 1.83 -2.06 -13.74
CA CYS A 135 2.49 -1.77 -12.48
C CYS A 135 3.45 -0.57 -12.54
N LEU A 136 4.01 -0.26 -13.72
CA LEU A 136 4.88 0.91 -13.92
C LEU A 136 4.07 2.20 -14.08
N SER A 137 2.90 2.10 -14.71
CA SER A 137 1.97 3.21 -14.91
C SER A 137 1.52 3.83 -13.58
N GLN A 138 1.29 3.00 -12.56
CA GLN A 138 0.70 3.43 -11.30
C GLN A 138 1.68 3.49 -10.11
N CYS A 139 2.97 3.22 -10.30
CA CYS A 139 3.91 3.17 -9.18
C CYS A 139 4.32 4.57 -8.70
N PRO A 140 3.99 4.99 -7.46
CA PRO A 140 4.40 6.29 -6.93
C PRO A 140 5.92 6.43 -6.81
N ALA A 141 6.60 5.38 -6.38
CA ALA A 141 8.05 5.39 -6.21
C ALA A 141 8.77 5.60 -7.55
N ARG A 142 8.28 5.03 -8.65
CA ARG A 142 8.81 5.29 -9.99
C ARG A 142 8.54 6.73 -10.43
N LYS A 143 7.34 7.27 -10.18
CA LYS A 143 6.97 8.64 -10.60
C LYS A 143 7.83 9.72 -9.93
N PHE A 144 8.32 9.48 -8.70
CA PHE A 144 8.96 10.52 -7.87
C PHE A 144 10.35 10.17 -7.36
N SER A 145 11.01 9.13 -7.90
CA SER A 145 12.39 8.78 -7.54
C SER A 145 13.11 8.04 -8.67
N GLN A 146 14.39 7.75 -8.49
CA GLN A 146 15.19 6.93 -9.42
C GLN A 146 14.90 5.42 -9.34
N TYR A 147 13.78 5.02 -8.72
CA TYR A 147 13.34 3.64 -8.70
C TYR A 147 12.83 3.24 -10.10
N PRO A 148 13.42 2.22 -10.76
CA PRO A 148 13.04 1.86 -12.12
C PRO A 148 11.61 1.30 -12.18
N GLY A 149 11.14 0.68 -11.09
CA GLY A 149 9.77 0.22 -10.92
C GLY A 149 9.64 -1.25 -10.56
N PRO A 150 8.41 -1.67 -10.18
CA PRO A 150 8.13 -2.99 -9.63
C PRO A 150 8.46 -4.16 -10.56
N THR A 151 8.20 -4.04 -11.87
CA THR A 151 8.46 -5.14 -12.80
C THR A 151 9.94 -5.48 -12.92
N PHE A 152 10.82 -4.47 -12.84
CA PHE A 152 12.27 -4.67 -12.95
C PHE A 152 12.83 -5.41 -11.74
N MET A 153 12.41 -5.04 -10.53
CA MET A 153 12.78 -5.79 -9.33
C MET A 153 12.24 -7.21 -9.35
N ARG A 154 11.04 -7.41 -9.91
CA ARG A 154 10.47 -8.73 -10.15
C ARG A 154 11.26 -9.54 -11.18
N GLN A 155 11.82 -8.91 -12.21
CA GLN A 155 12.73 -9.56 -13.18
C GLN A 155 14.05 -9.98 -12.53
N LEU A 156 14.62 -9.16 -11.66
CA LEU A 156 15.82 -9.52 -10.90
C LEU A 156 15.51 -10.65 -9.90
N ALA A 157 14.39 -10.54 -9.19
CA ALA A 157 13.93 -11.53 -8.21
C ALA A 157 13.78 -12.94 -8.83
N ARG A 158 13.16 -13.06 -10.02
CA ARG A 158 13.01 -14.39 -10.64
C ARG A 158 14.34 -15.09 -10.93
N PHE A 159 15.43 -14.35 -11.12
CA PHE A 159 16.77 -14.91 -11.33
C PHE A 159 17.50 -15.09 -10.00
N ALA A 160 17.35 -14.16 -9.05
CA ALA A 160 17.88 -14.31 -7.69
C ALA A 160 17.40 -15.60 -7.01
N PHE A 161 16.18 -16.04 -7.33
CA PHE A 161 15.59 -17.26 -6.77
C PHE A 161 15.83 -18.51 -7.63
N ASP A 162 16.48 -18.38 -8.79
CA ASP A 162 16.76 -19.50 -9.68
C ASP A 162 18.13 -20.10 -9.32
N PRO A 163 18.20 -21.35 -8.84
CA PRO A 163 19.46 -21.94 -8.40
C PRO A 163 20.49 -22.09 -9.52
N ARG A 164 20.07 -21.95 -10.78
CA ARG A 164 20.96 -21.99 -11.94
C ARG A 164 21.68 -20.66 -12.17
N ASP A 165 21.14 -19.55 -11.69
CA ASP A 165 21.72 -18.23 -11.88
C ASP A 165 22.86 -18.00 -10.88
N ARG A 166 24.01 -17.56 -11.37
CA ARG A 166 25.22 -17.30 -10.58
C ARG A 166 25.55 -15.81 -10.45
N GLU A 167 24.75 -14.94 -11.06
CA GLU A 167 24.97 -13.50 -10.96
C GLU A 167 24.44 -12.95 -9.62
N ASP A 168 25.13 -11.95 -9.06
CA ASP A 168 24.69 -11.27 -7.84
C ASP A 168 23.53 -10.30 -8.13
N ARG A 169 22.34 -10.86 -8.33
CA ARG A 169 21.10 -10.12 -8.64
C ARG A 169 20.69 -9.18 -7.52
N GLU A 170 21.00 -9.53 -6.28
CA GLU A 170 20.75 -8.72 -5.09
C GLU A 170 21.58 -7.43 -5.13
N ARG A 171 22.86 -7.54 -5.49
CA ARG A 171 23.73 -6.37 -5.70
C ARG A 171 23.19 -5.46 -6.79
N ILE A 172 22.81 -6.03 -7.94
CA ILE A 172 22.21 -5.26 -9.04
C ILE A 172 20.95 -4.55 -8.54
N ALA A 173 20.05 -5.26 -7.86
CA ALA A 173 18.82 -4.69 -7.33
C ALA A 173 19.08 -3.55 -6.34
N TYR A 174 20.07 -3.71 -5.45
CA TYR A 174 20.47 -2.69 -4.50
C TYR A 174 20.90 -1.39 -5.21
N PHE A 175 21.80 -1.48 -6.19
CA PHE A 175 22.25 -0.33 -6.97
C PHE A 175 21.17 0.23 -7.91
N GLU A 176 20.18 -0.59 -8.28
CA GLU A 176 18.96 -0.20 -8.99
C GLU A 176 17.87 0.36 -8.06
N ASN A 177 18.24 0.82 -6.86
CA ASN A 177 17.36 1.47 -5.90
C ASN A 177 16.21 0.59 -5.38
N LEU A 178 16.44 -0.72 -5.16
CA LEU A 178 15.48 -1.64 -4.52
C LEU A 178 14.80 -1.05 -3.27
N HIS A 179 15.56 -0.30 -2.48
CA HIS A 179 15.12 0.27 -1.21
C HIS A 179 14.24 1.53 -1.36
N ASN A 180 13.99 2.03 -2.58
CA ASN A 180 13.05 3.13 -2.84
C ASN A 180 11.59 2.65 -2.95
N CYS A 181 11.34 1.34 -3.06
CA CYS A 181 9.98 0.81 -3.05
C CYS A 181 9.32 0.99 -1.66
N THR A 182 8.17 1.66 -1.61
CA THR A 182 7.43 1.90 -0.35
C THR A 182 6.59 0.73 0.13
N THR A 183 6.62 -0.40 -0.59
CA THR A 183 5.78 -1.59 -0.35
C THR A 183 4.28 -1.29 -0.24
N CYS A 184 3.80 -0.24 -0.94
CA CYS A 184 2.40 0.20 -0.92
C CYS A 184 1.42 -0.68 -1.72
N ALA A 185 1.93 -1.69 -2.44
CA ALA A 185 1.18 -2.69 -3.20
C ALA A 185 0.24 -2.17 -4.31
N LYS A 186 0.36 -0.90 -4.76
CA LYS A 186 -0.38 -0.43 -5.95
C LYS A 186 -0.09 -1.29 -7.18
N CYS A 187 1.15 -1.78 -7.31
CA CYS A 187 1.55 -2.69 -8.38
C CYS A 187 0.86 -4.04 -8.38
N VAL A 188 0.47 -4.55 -7.19
CA VAL A 188 -0.26 -5.81 -7.03
C VAL A 188 -1.73 -5.61 -7.40
N GLU A 189 -2.35 -4.53 -6.90
CA GLU A 189 -3.74 -4.16 -7.19
C GLU A 189 -4.02 -4.03 -8.70
N VAL A 190 -3.06 -3.54 -9.48
CA VAL A 190 -3.22 -3.31 -10.92
C VAL A 190 -2.63 -4.42 -11.80
N CYS A 191 -2.13 -5.51 -11.20
CA CYS A 191 -1.52 -6.59 -11.96
C CYS A 191 -2.60 -7.51 -12.56
N PRO A 192 -2.75 -7.60 -13.90
CA PRO A 192 -3.76 -8.48 -14.51
C PRO A 192 -3.43 -9.98 -14.37
N LYS A 193 -2.25 -10.31 -13.82
CA LYS A 193 -1.80 -11.67 -13.53
C LYS A 193 -1.68 -11.93 -12.03
N GLU A 194 -2.18 -11.00 -11.20
CA GLU A 194 -2.27 -11.15 -9.75
C GLU A 194 -0.93 -11.51 -9.09
N ILE A 195 0.16 -10.98 -9.66
CA ILE A 195 1.51 -11.25 -9.17
C ILE A 195 1.70 -10.46 -7.88
N ASP A 196 2.00 -11.17 -6.79
CA ASP A 196 2.39 -10.56 -5.52
C ASP A 196 3.84 -10.05 -5.57
N ILE A 197 4.03 -8.96 -6.32
CA ILE A 197 5.35 -8.34 -6.53
C ILE A 197 5.94 -7.85 -5.21
N VAL A 198 5.12 -7.37 -4.27
CA VAL A 198 5.64 -6.78 -3.03
C VAL A 198 6.22 -7.87 -2.14
N HIS A 199 5.46 -8.93 -1.85
CA HIS A 199 5.90 -9.91 -0.85
C HIS A 199 6.81 -10.97 -1.45
N ARG A 200 6.51 -11.45 -2.67
CA ARG A 200 7.27 -12.52 -3.31
C ARG A 200 8.49 -12.04 -4.08
N ALA A 201 8.55 -10.78 -4.49
CA ALA A 201 9.74 -10.23 -5.15
C ALA A 201 10.46 -9.20 -4.27
N ILE A 202 9.84 -8.06 -3.95
CA ILE A 202 10.54 -6.94 -3.29
C ILE A 202 11.05 -7.34 -1.90
N GLU A 203 10.20 -7.88 -1.04
CA GLU A 203 10.57 -8.23 0.34
C GLU A 203 11.59 -9.39 0.38
N ARG A 204 11.39 -10.42 -0.44
CA ARG A 204 12.34 -11.53 -0.56
C ARG A 204 13.70 -11.09 -1.11
N LEU A 205 13.71 -10.24 -2.13
CA LEU A 205 14.96 -9.69 -2.68
C LEU A 205 15.68 -8.79 -1.68
N ARG A 206 14.95 -8.07 -0.83
CA ARG A 206 15.54 -7.28 0.27
C ARG A 206 16.14 -8.15 1.36
N GLU A 207 15.54 -9.30 1.65
CA GLU A 207 16.07 -10.28 2.59
C GLU A 207 17.41 -10.84 2.10
N LEU A 208 17.46 -11.35 0.87
CA LEU A 208 18.72 -11.85 0.28
C LEU A 208 19.78 -10.74 0.18
N ALA A 209 19.36 -9.52 -0.19
CA ALA A 209 20.24 -8.36 -0.21
C ALA A 209 20.79 -8.04 1.20
N PHE A 210 19.94 -8.10 2.23
CA PHE A 210 20.37 -7.87 3.62
C PHE A 210 21.41 -8.90 4.08
N GLU A 211 21.18 -10.18 3.80
CA GLU A 211 22.09 -11.29 4.13
C GLU A 211 23.49 -11.11 3.49
N LYS A 212 23.53 -10.53 2.28
CA LYS A 212 24.77 -10.21 1.55
C LYS A 212 25.39 -8.86 1.92
N GLY A 213 24.83 -8.12 2.87
CA GLY A 213 25.35 -6.80 3.30
C GLY A 213 24.86 -5.61 2.48
N TYR A 214 23.94 -5.80 1.54
CA TYR A 214 23.36 -4.75 0.69
C TYR A 214 22.13 -4.10 1.33
N TYR A 215 22.37 -3.34 2.41
CA TYR A 215 21.34 -2.64 3.16
C TYR A 215 21.65 -1.15 3.34
N LEU A 216 20.64 -0.37 3.72
CA LEU A 216 20.83 1.04 4.07
C LEU A 216 21.19 1.17 5.55
N LYS A 217 22.26 1.89 5.88
CA LYS A 217 22.72 2.07 7.27
C LYS A 217 21.62 2.56 8.23
N ASN A 218 20.76 3.47 7.77
CA ASN A 218 19.65 3.98 8.59
C ASN A 218 18.59 2.90 8.92
N HIS A 219 18.51 1.80 8.17
CA HIS A 219 17.65 0.65 8.52
C HIS A 219 18.20 -0.11 9.73
N LEU A 220 19.52 -0.08 9.95
CA LEU A 220 20.14 -0.67 11.14
C LEU A 220 19.84 0.14 12.40
N VAL A 221 19.66 1.46 12.31
CA VAL A 221 19.24 2.28 13.47
C VAL A 221 17.88 1.79 14.00
N VAL A 222 16.95 1.44 13.11
CA VAL A 222 15.65 0.86 13.50
C VAL A 222 15.83 -0.53 14.13
N ARG A 223 16.73 -1.35 13.57
CA ARG A 223 17.11 -2.66 14.12
C ARG A 223 17.66 -2.55 15.53
N GLU A 224 18.58 -1.61 15.76
CA GLU A 224 19.21 -1.36 17.05
C GLU A 224 18.22 -0.89 18.11
N ASN A 225 17.31 0.04 17.76
CA ASN A 225 16.24 0.47 18.66
C ASN A 225 15.37 -0.73 19.11
N ILE A 226 15.07 -1.64 18.18
CA ILE A 226 14.30 -2.85 18.46
C ILE A 226 15.08 -3.81 19.36
N LEU A 227 16.36 -4.05 19.07
CA LEU A 227 17.18 -4.96 19.87
C LEU A 227 17.39 -4.43 21.29
N LYS A 228 17.52 -3.11 21.47
CA LYS A 228 17.75 -2.48 22.78
C LYS A 228 16.47 -2.27 23.58
N GLY A 229 15.35 -1.96 22.92
CA GLY A 229 14.14 -1.45 23.60
C GLY A 229 12.83 -1.98 23.04
N TRP A 230 12.84 -3.03 22.22
CA TRP A 230 11.66 -3.71 21.67
C TRP A 230 10.72 -2.83 20.84
N ARG A 231 11.18 -1.65 20.40
CA ARG A 231 10.41 -0.65 19.64
C ARG A 231 11.22 -0.11 18.46
N SER A 232 10.53 0.25 17.38
CA SER A 232 11.17 0.78 16.16
C SER A 232 11.65 2.24 16.28
N VAL A 233 11.33 2.91 17.38
CA VAL A 233 11.71 4.30 17.68
C VAL A 233 12.32 4.37 19.07
N LYS A 234 13.21 5.34 19.30
CA LYS A 234 13.88 5.54 20.59
C LYS A 234 12.88 6.00 21.66
N LYS A 235 13.03 5.55 22.90
CA LYS A 235 12.24 6.04 24.05
C LYS A 235 12.70 7.45 24.45
N GLU A 236 11.79 8.39 24.62
CA GLU A 236 12.06 9.81 24.97
C GLU A 236 11.46 10.23 26.32
N GLY A 237 10.86 9.28 27.06
CA GLY A 237 10.22 9.48 28.35
C GLY A 237 9.43 8.22 28.73
N GLU A 238 8.58 8.31 29.75
CA GLU A 238 7.65 7.21 30.10
C GLU A 238 6.78 6.82 28.91
N SER A 239 6.66 5.52 28.67
CA SER A 239 5.86 4.97 27.58
C SER A 239 4.36 5.00 27.89
N PHE A 240 3.53 4.83 26.86
CA PHE A 240 2.09 4.69 27.04
C PHE A 240 1.79 3.45 27.88
N LEU A 241 2.47 2.33 27.61
CA LEU A 241 2.28 1.09 28.36
C LEU A 241 2.63 1.24 29.84
N GLU A 242 3.59 2.08 30.21
CA GLU A 242 3.93 2.38 31.61
C GLU A 242 2.84 3.22 32.30
N LYS A 243 2.16 4.11 31.55
CA LYS A 243 1.18 5.06 32.11
C LYS A 243 -0.24 4.53 32.23
N VAL A 244 -0.62 3.53 31.44
CA VAL A 244 -2.00 3.04 31.38
C VAL A 244 -2.22 1.85 32.30
N LYS A 245 -3.47 1.60 32.71
CA LYS A 245 -3.88 0.34 33.34
C LYS A 245 -3.78 -0.82 32.34
N GLU A 246 -3.80 -2.06 32.85
CA GLU A 246 -3.88 -3.26 32.01
C GLU A 246 -5.29 -3.48 31.48
N GLU A 247 -6.32 -3.06 32.21
CA GLU A 247 -7.72 -3.29 31.84
C GLU A 247 -8.57 -2.04 32.01
N TYR A 248 -9.50 -1.86 31.07
CA TYR A 248 -10.54 -0.83 31.06
C TYR A 248 -11.86 -1.51 30.71
N ILE A 249 -12.53 -2.02 31.74
CA ILE A 249 -13.77 -2.79 31.63
C ILE A 249 -14.97 -1.85 31.69
N VAL A 250 -15.96 -2.11 30.83
CA VAL A 250 -17.23 -1.38 30.81
C VAL A 250 -18.39 -2.27 31.27
N ASP A 251 -19.43 -1.65 31.81
CA ASP A 251 -20.67 -2.35 32.13
C ASP A 251 -21.42 -2.74 30.84
N ASN A 252 -22.12 -3.88 30.86
CA ASN A 252 -22.84 -4.43 29.70
C ASN A 252 -21.94 -4.57 28.45
N GLU A 253 -20.76 -5.16 28.64
CA GLU A 253 -19.75 -5.39 27.61
C GLU A 253 -20.33 -6.05 26.35
N LYS A 254 -20.15 -5.39 25.21
CA LYS A 254 -20.52 -5.92 23.88
C LYS A 254 -19.39 -6.72 23.23
N MET A 255 -18.15 -6.44 23.61
CA MET A 255 -16.94 -7.04 23.08
C MET A 255 -15.75 -6.73 24.01
N ARG A 256 -14.79 -7.65 24.11
CA ARG A 256 -13.52 -7.49 24.82
C ARG A 256 -12.36 -7.60 23.85
N LEU A 257 -11.54 -6.55 23.73
CA LEU A 257 -10.42 -6.53 22.78
C LEU A 257 -9.08 -6.25 23.46
N ALA A 258 -8.03 -6.94 23.02
CA ALA A 258 -6.67 -6.59 23.37
C ALA A 258 -6.12 -5.50 22.43
N LEU A 259 -5.66 -4.38 22.99
CA LEU A 259 -5.09 -3.27 22.22
C LEU A 259 -3.61 -3.52 21.91
N PHE A 260 -3.30 -3.71 20.63
CA PHE A 260 -1.95 -3.67 20.11
C PHE A 260 -1.53 -2.22 19.83
N THR A 261 -0.75 -1.65 20.75
CA THR A 261 -0.33 -0.24 20.73
C THR A 261 0.68 0.04 19.62
N GLY A 262 1.54 -0.94 19.33
CA GLY A 262 2.65 -0.74 18.41
C GLY A 262 3.64 0.31 18.92
N CYS A 263 4.55 0.78 18.05
CA CYS A 263 5.69 1.58 18.52
C CYS A 263 5.42 3.07 18.64
N LEU A 264 4.63 3.65 17.73
CA LEU A 264 4.40 5.08 17.72
C LEU A 264 3.40 5.52 18.79
N ILE A 265 2.29 4.80 18.99
CA ILE A 265 1.36 5.11 20.08
C ILE A 265 2.09 4.98 21.42
N ASP A 266 2.95 3.98 21.56
CA ASP A 266 3.66 3.77 22.81
C ASP A 266 4.64 4.91 23.17
N TYR A 267 5.42 5.41 22.20
CA TYR A 267 6.53 6.33 22.47
C TYR A 267 6.38 7.76 21.92
N ARG A 268 5.38 8.07 21.08
CA ARG A 268 5.25 9.38 20.42
C ARG A 268 3.82 9.93 20.44
N LEU A 269 2.85 9.12 20.05
CA LEU A 269 1.45 9.49 19.84
C LEU A 269 0.58 8.89 20.94
N GLN A 270 0.96 9.10 22.20
CA GLN A 270 0.32 8.47 23.36
C GLN A 270 -1.15 8.88 23.51
N ASP A 271 -1.48 10.12 23.13
CA ASP A 271 -2.86 10.62 23.18
C ASP A 271 -3.79 9.85 22.24
N VAL A 272 -3.31 9.40 21.08
CA VAL A 272 -4.07 8.51 20.18
C VAL A 272 -4.46 7.21 20.89
N GLY A 273 -3.58 6.66 21.72
CA GLY A 273 -3.88 5.48 22.54
C GLY A 273 -4.94 5.76 23.60
N ARG A 274 -4.89 6.93 24.25
CA ARG A 274 -5.89 7.37 25.23
C ARG A 274 -7.26 7.58 24.57
N SER A 275 -7.29 8.26 23.42
CA SER A 275 -8.49 8.44 22.60
C SER A 275 -9.08 7.08 22.21
N ALA A 276 -8.23 6.12 21.81
CA ALA A 276 -8.68 4.78 21.43
C ALA A 276 -9.40 4.06 22.57
N ILE A 277 -8.86 4.10 23.79
CA ILE A 277 -9.51 3.50 24.97
C ILE A 277 -10.87 4.15 25.23
N LYS A 278 -10.91 5.49 25.28
CA LYS A 278 -12.16 6.24 25.53
C LYS A 278 -13.23 5.95 24.49
N VAL A 279 -12.86 5.98 23.21
CA VAL A 279 -13.79 5.72 22.10
C VAL A 279 -14.27 4.27 22.12
N LEU A 280 -13.39 3.29 22.33
CA LEU A 280 -13.80 1.88 22.44
C LEU A 280 -14.76 1.66 23.62
N ASN A 281 -14.44 2.22 24.79
CA ASN A 281 -15.32 2.11 25.96
C ASN A 281 -16.68 2.80 25.73
N ALA A 282 -16.73 3.96 25.09
CA ALA A 282 -17.99 4.62 24.74
C ALA A 282 -18.87 3.78 23.80
N HIS A 283 -18.24 2.96 22.95
CA HIS A 283 -18.91 1.99 22.09
C HIS A 283 -19.33 0.69 22.83
N GLY A 284 -19.05 0.57 24.12
CA GLY A 284 -19.35 -0.63 24.92
C GLY A 284 -18.32 -1.76 24.75
N VAL A 285 -17.09 -1.42 24.38
CA VAL A 285 -15.98 -2.38 24.21
C VAL A 285 -15.01 -2.25 25.37
N SER A 286 -14.77 -3.32 26.12
CA SER A 286 -13.69 -3.34 27.11
C SER A 286 -12.34 -3.53 26.45
N VAL A 287 -11.32 -2.95 27.04
CA VAL A 287 -9.96 -2.94 26.49
C VAL A 287 -8.98 -3.57 27.46
N VAL A 288 -8.26 -4.59 26.98
CA VAL A 288 -7.10 -5.21 27.65
C VAL A 288 -5.82 -4.71 26.99
N ILE A 289 -4.79 -4.36 27.76
CA ILE A 289 -3.53 -3.80 27.26
C ILE A 289 -2.35 -4.59 27.84
N PRO A 290 -1.94 -5.67 27.17
CA PRO A 290 -0.80 -6.48 27.60
C PRO A 290 0.49 -5.66 27.58
N LYS A 291 1.21 -5.58 28.70
CA LYS A 291 2.43 -4.78 28.85
C LYS A 291 3.63 -5.36 28.11
N ASP A 292 3.66 -6.69 27.98
CA ASP A 292 4.77 -7.43 27.37
C ASP A 292 4.80 -7.40 25.84
N GLN A 293 3.84 -6.73 25.20
CA GLN A 293 3.80 -6.60 23.75
C GLN A 293 5.03 -5.87 23.21
N VAL A 294 5.53 -6.35 22.07
CA VAL A 294 6.70 -5.79 21.38
C VAL A 294 6.36 -5.28 19.99
N CYS A 295 7.31 -4.58 19.34
CA CYS A 295 7.17 -4.17 17.96
C CYS A 295 6.60 -5.29 17.08
N CYS A 296 5.64 -4.98 16.21
CA CYS A 296 5.04 -5.96 15.30
C CYS A 296 6.05 -6.60 14.33
N GLY A 297 7.24 -6.02 14.15
CA GLY A 297 8.26 -6.48 13.21
C GLY A 297 8.12 -5.92 11.80
N SER A 298 7.05 -5.15 11.51
CA SER A 298 6.78 -4.63 10.16
C SER A 298 7.99 -3.96 9.50
N PRO A 299 8.69 -2.97 10.12
CA PRO A 299 9.86 -2.34 9.49
C PRO A 299 10.94 -3.35 9.07
N LEU A 300 11.18 -4.36 9.90
CA LEU A 300 12.22 -5.36 9.69
C LEU A 300 11.85 -6.33 8.57
N PHE A 301 10.62 -6.85 8.54
CA PHE A 301 10.13 -7.66 7.41
C PHE A 301 10.25 -6.90 6.10
N ARG A 302 9.93 -5.60 6.07
CA ARG A 302 10.00 -4.80 4.83
C ARG A 302 11.40 -4.46 4.38
N THR A 303 12.39 -4.53 5.26
CA THR A 303 13.80 -4.24 4.94
C THR A 303 14.67 -5.50 4.90
N GLY A 304 14.07 -6.70 4.92
CA GLY A 304 14.81 -7.97 4.81
C GLY A 304 15.45 -8.48 6.11
N GLN A 305 15.18 -7.85 7.25
CA GLN A 305 15.83 -8.15 8.54
C GLN A 305 15.04 -9.23 9.32
N ARG A 306 14.82 -10.39 8.70
CA ARG A 306 13.90 -11.42 9.21
C ARG A 306 14.32 -12.03 10.54
N ASP A 307 15.61 -12.18 10.77
CA ASP A 307 16.18 -12.80 11.97
C ASP A 307 15.69 -12.13 13.27
N VAL A 308 15.58 -10.80 13.27
CA VAL A 308 15.03 -10.03 14.40
C VAL A 308 13.50 -9.96 14.34
N ALA A 309 12.91 -9.90 13.14
CA ALA A 309 11.46 -9.87 12.97
C ALA A 309 10.78 -11.13 13.55
N GLU A 310 11.34 -12.31 13.32
CA GLU A 310 10.81 -13.58 13.85
C GLU A 310 10.93 -13.67 15.38
N LYS A 311 11.97 -13.08 15.99
CA LYS A 311 12.08 -12.98 17.45
C LYS A 311 10.95 -12.16 18.05
N LEU A 312 10.61 -11.02 17.44
CA LEU A 312 9.49 -10.18 17.87
C LEU A 312 8.15 -10.89 17.72
N LYS A 313 7.95 -11.55 16.58
CA LYS A 313 6.75 -12.34 16.29
C LYS A 313 6.51 -13.39 17.37
N ARG A 314 7.52 -14.20 17.71
CA ARG A 314 7.39 -15.23 18.76
C ARG A 314 6.99 -14.65 20.12
N ARG A 315 7.56 -13.50 20.51
CA ARG A 315 7.19 -12.84 21.77
C ARG A 315 5.75 -12.35 21.75
N ASN A 316 5.32 -11.72 20.67
CA ASN A 316 3.94 -11.27 20.54
C ASN A 316 2.95 -12.44 20.48
N LEU A 317 3.27 -13.53 19.77
CA LEU A 317 2.43 -14.73 19.76
C LEU A 317 2.24 -15.30 21.17
N LYS A 318 3.31 -15.39 21.97
CA LYS A 318 3.22 -15.82 23.37
C LYS A 318 2.29 -14.93 24.19
N VAL A 319 2.34 -13.62 23.99
CA VAL A 319 1.52 -12.66 24.74
C VAL A 319 0.06 -12.70 24.31
N PHE A 320 -0.23 -12.69 23.00
CA PHE A 320 -1.59 -12.50 22.50
C PHE A 320 -2.37 -13.81 22.33
N ASN A 321 -1.72 -14.96 22.13
CA ASN A 321 -2.41 -16.25 22.09
C ASN A 321 -2.90 -16.67 23.50
N SER A 322 -2.30 -16.17 24.57
CA SER A 322 -2.69 -16.53 25.95
C SER A 322 -3.82 -15.67 26.52
N LEU A 323 -4.41 -14.76 25.75
CA LEU A 323 -5.44 -13.83 26.23
C LEU A 323 -6.83 -14.35 25.93
N GLU A 324 -7.73 -14.22 26.90
CA GLU A 324 -9.15 -14.49 26.73
C GLU A 324 -9.87 -13.21 26.28
N VAL A 325 -9.76 -12.92 24.98
CA VAL A 325 -10.37 -11.75 24.32
C VAL A 325 -11.00 -12.14 22.98
N ASP A 326 -11.98 -11.38 22.51
CA ASP A 326 -12.63 -11.61 21.20
C ASP A 326 -11.68 -11.33 20.02
N GLY A 327 -10.64 -10.53 20.25
CA GLY A 327 -9.63 -10.23 19.24
C GLY A 327 -8.61 -9.20 19.66
N VAL A 328 -7.60 -9.02 18.82
CA VAL A 328 -6.55 -8.01 18.95
C VAL A 328 -6.87 -6.84 18.02
N VAL A 329 -7.14 -5.68 18.61
CA VAL A 329 -7.41 -4.43 17.89
C VAL A 329 -6.14 -3.62 17.72
N THR A 330 -5.96 -3.00 16.55
CA THR A 330 -4.88 -2.05 16.31
C THR A 330 -5.37 -0.85 15.52
N LEU A 331 -4.67 0.27 15.71
CA LEU A 331 -4.86 1.50 14.93
C LEU A 331 -3.81 1.63 13.83
N CYS A 332 -2.75 0.82 13.85
CA CYS A 332 -1.68 0.94 12.87
C CYS A 332 -1.90 0.01 11.69
N ALA A 333 -2.14 0.58 10.51
CA ALA A 333 -2.27 -0.17 9.26
C ALA A 333 -1.09 -1.13 9.01
N GLY A 334 0.14 -0.69 9.33
CA GLY A 334 1.34 -1.51 9.20
C GLY A 334 1.41 -2.66 10.21
N CYS A 335 0.98 -2.44 11.45
CA CYS A 335 0.88 -3.49 12.47
C CYS A 335 -0.20 -4.50 12.06
N GLY A 336 -1.42 -4.05 11.75
CA GLY A 336 -2.53 -4.93 11.38
C GLY A 336 -2.22 -5.81 10.17
N CYS A 337 -1.61 -5.24 9.12
CA CYS A 337 -1.17 -5.99 7.95
C CYS A 337 -0.12 -7.06 8.32
N THR A 338 0.87 -6.71 9.14
CA THR A 338 1.91 -7.67 9.56
C THR A 338 1.36 -8.76 10.48
N LEU A 339 0.51 -8.41 11.46
CA LEU A 339 -0.15 -9.40 12.31
C LEU A 339 -1.04 -10.35 11.48
N LYS A 340 -1.79 -9.86 10.50
CA LYS A 340 -2.66 -10.72 9.66
C LYS A 340 -1.89 -11.64 8.71
N ARG A 341 -0.75 -11.18 8.19
CA ARG A 341 -0.05 -11.87 7.09
C ARG A 341 1.18 -12.63 7.54
N ASP A 342 2.00 -12.01 8.37
CA ASP A 342 3.32 -12.54 8.76
C ASP A 342 3.20 -13.45 10.00
N TYR A 343 2.15 -13.29 10.82
CA TYR A 343 1.89 -14.14 11.99
C TYR A 343 0.85 -15.21 11.60
N ARG A 344 1.30 -16.27 10.92
CA ARG A 344 0.43 -17.34 10.42
C ARG A 344 -0.04 -18.29 11.53
N GLU A 345 0.69 -18.31 12.63
CA GLU A 345 0.54 -19.14 13.81
C GLU A 345 -0.27 -18.44 14.91
N ARG A 346 -0.88 -17.29 14.61
CA ARG A 346 -1.74 -16.58 15.55
C ARG A 346 -3.02 -17.37 15.80
N GLU A 347 -3.48 -17.36 17.04
CA GLU A 347 -4.76 -17.97 17.44
C GLU A 347 -5.85 -16.91 17.66
N PHE A 348 -5.49 -15.63 17.56
CA PHE A 348 -6.38 -14.49 17.73
C PHE A 348 -6.81 -13.86 16.40
N GLN A 349 -8.02 -13.30 16.39
CA GLN A 349 -8.48 -12.43 15.31
C GLN A 349 -7.76 -11.07 15.39
N VAL A 350 -7.34 -10.53 14.25
CA VAL A 350 -6.79 -9.17 14.17
C VAL A 350 -7.83 -8.24 13.55
N MET A 351 -8.14 -7.15 14.23
CA MET A 351 -9.13 -6.17 13.79
C MET A 351 -8.48 -4.79 13.68
N ASP A 352 -8.79 -4.07 12.61
CA ASP A 352 -8.54 -2.61 12.61
C ASP A 352 -9.64 -1.94 13.43
N ILE A 353 -9.29 -0.91 14.19
CA ILE A 353 -10.25 -0.20 15.04
C ILE A 353 -11.47 0.31 14.26
N THR A 354 -11.33 0.69 12.99
CA THR A 354 -12.47 1.16 12.19
C THR A 354 -13.45 0.05 11.86
N GLN A 355 -13.01 -1.22 11.79
CA GLN A 355 -13.94 -2.35 11.65
C GLN A 355 -14.77 -2.55 12.92
N VAL A 356 -14.15 -2.39 14.09
CA VAL A 356 -14.82 -2.52 15.39
C VAL A 356 -15.88 -1.42 15.55
N LEU A 357 -15.48 -0.17 15.33
CA LEU A 357 -16.36 1.00 15.50
C LEU A 357 -17.49 1.04 14.45
N ASP A 358 -17.26 0.50 13.25
CA ASP A 358 -18.32 0.40 12.24
C ASP A 358 -19.33 -0.70 12.58
N ARG A 359 -18.87 -1.83 13.15
CA ARG A 359 -19.69 -3.00 13.56
C ARG A 359 -20.54 -2.72 14.80
N ILE A 360 -20.05 -1.89 15.72
CA ILE A 360 -20.76 -1.52 16.95
C ILE A 360 -21.08 -0.03 16.87
N PRO A 361 -22.07 0.42 16.07
CA PRO A 361 -22.38 1.84 15.91
C PRO A 361 -22.88 2.46 17.22
N MET A 362 -22.68 3.78 17.34
CA MET A 362 -23.32 4.62 18.35
C MET A 362 -23.73 5.96 17.73
N GLU A 363 -24.54 6.74 18.46
CA GLU A 363 -24.86 8.11 18.10
C GLU A 363 -23.72 9.05 18.51
N TYR A 364 -23.31 9.92 17.59
CA TYR A 364 -22.25 10.91 17.82
C TYR A 364 -22.85 12.31 18.02
N LYS A 365 -22.22 13.11 18.88
CA LYS A 365 -22.52 14.54 19.03
C LYS A 365 -22.16 15.30 17.74
N PRO A 366 -22.87 16.39 17.42
CA PRO A 366 -22.56 17.19 16.24
C PRO A 366 -21.16 17.81 16.27
N LEU A 367 -20.51 17.90 15.10
CA LEU A 367 -19.22 18.55 14.91
C LEU A 367 -19.13 19.20 13.52
N ASP A 368 -19.19 20.54 13.45
CA ASP A 368 -19.10 21.28 12.19
C ASP A 368 -17.63 21.52 11.79
N VAL A 369 -17.04 20.51 11.16
CA VAL A 369 -15.68 20.58 10.59
C VAL A 369 -15.69 19.96 9.20
N LYS A 370 -14.80 20.45 8.32
CA LYS A 370 -14.56 19.84 7.01
C LYS A 370 -13.36 18.92 7.08
N VAL A 371 -13.53 17.67 6.69
CA VAL A 371 -12.44 16.67 6.75
C VAL A 371 -12.24 15.96 5.43
N THR A 372 -11.00 15.55 5.16
CA THR A 372 -10.66 14.59 4.10
C THR A 372 -10.03 13.35 4.72
N TYR A 373 -10.03 12.23 3.99
CA TYR A 373 -9.45 10.96 4.47
C TYR A 373 -8.26 10.51 3.64
N HIS A 374 -7.18 10.08 4.29
CA HIS A 374 -6.09 9.36 3.66
C HIS A 374 -6.26 7.85 3.90
N ASP A 375 -6.36 7.07 2.82
CA ASP A 375 -6.35 5.60 2.87
C ASP A 375 -4.91 5.07 3.09
N PRO A 376 -4.58 4.49 4.26
CA PRO A 376 -3.28 3.88 4.46
C PRO A 376 -3.14 2.64 3.57
N CYS A 377 -2.04 2.54 2.82
CA CYS A 377 -1.87 1.46 1.84
C CYS A 377 -1.96 0.05 2.42
N HIS A 378 -1.40 -0.17 3.62
CA HIS A 378 -1.47 -1.46 4.33
C HIS A 378 -2.85 -1.76 4.93
N LEU A 379 -3.73 -0.77 5.05
CA LEU A 379 -5.12 -0.99 5.47
C LEU A 379 -5.98 -1.33 4.25
N ARG A 380 -5.99 -0.44 3.25
CA ARG A 380 -6.79 -0.62 2.03
C ARG A 380 -6.37 -1.84 1.24
N ARG A 381 -5.11 -1.90 0.80
CA ARG A 381 -4.62 -2.98 -0.08
C ARG A 381 -4.14 -4.19 0.69
N GLY A 382 -3.60 -3.97 1.89
CA GLY A 382 -3.08 -5.06 2.73
C GLY A 382 -4.18 -5.82 3.48
N GLN A 383 -5.28 -5.16 3.83
CA GLN A 383 -6.32 -5.74 4.68
C GLN A 383 -7.74 -5.62 4.10
N GLY A 384 -7.93 -4.92 2.98
CA GLY A 384 -9.25 -4.75 2.34
C GLY A 384 -10.16 -3.72 3.03
N ILE A 385 -9.65 -2.96 3.99
CA ILE A 385 -10.44 -2.06 4.84
C ILE A 385 -10.33 -0.63 4.33
N TYR A 386 -11.45 -0.02 3.95
CA TYR A 386 -11.48 1.35 3.40
C TYR A 386 -12.88 1.97 3.36
N LEU A 387 -13.95 1.16 3.46
CA LEU A 387 -15.32 1.70 3.48
C LEU A 387 -15.72 2.09 4.90
N GLU A 388 -15.25 1.35 5.89
CA GLU A 388 -15.49 1.51 7.32
C GLU A 388 -15.13 2.93 7.80
N PRO A 389 -13.93 3.48 7.51
CA PRO A 389 -13.60 4.84 7.94
C PRO A 389 -14.56 5.89 7.37
N ARG A 390 -15.01 5.71 6.12
CA ARG A 390 -15.94 6.62 5.46
C ARG A 390 -17.35 6.53 6.04
N ARG A 391 -17.82 5.32 6.37
CA ARG A 391 -19.11 5.12 7.05
C ARG A 391 -19.13 5.77 8.42
N ILE A 392 -18.05 5.61 9.20
CA ILE A 392 -17.90 6.25 10.51
C ILE A 392 -17.95 7.79 10.38
N LEU A 393 -17.15 8.38 9.49
CA LEU A 393 -17.12 9.83 9.29
C LEU A 393 -18.50 10.40 8.90
N LYS A 394 -19.27 9.69 8.07
CA LYS A 394 -20.62 10.10 7.64
C LYS A 394 -21.69 10.00 8.72
N ARG A 395 -21.43 9.29 9.83
CA ARG A 395 -22.37 9.19 10.97
C ARG A 395 -22.27 10.38 11.91
N ILE A 396 -21.21 11.20 11.83
CA ILE A 396 -21.02 12.35 12.71
C ILE A 396 -21.89 13.51 12.21
N PRO A 397 -22.91 13.96 12.96
CA PRO A 397 -23.78 15.03 12.52
C PRO A 397 -23.00 16.34 12.31
N GLY A 398 -23.32 17.09 11.26
CA GLY A 398 -22.66 18.37 10.94
C GLY A 398 -21.28 18.26 10.25
N LEU A 399 -20.65 17.07 10.27
CA LEU A 399 -19.32 16.89 9.66
C LEU A 399 -19.41 16.90 8.13
N LYS A 400 -18.58 17.74 7.49
CA LYS A 400 -18.48 17.87 6.03
C LYS A 400 -17.35 17.01 5.49
N PHE A 401 -17.65 15.82 4.98
CA PHE A 401 -16.65 14.93 4.40
C PHE A 401 -16.39 15.25 2.92
N VAL A 402 -15.14 15.55 2.57
CA VAL A 402 -14.69 15.78 1.18
C VAL A 402 -13.61 14.77 0.83
N GLU A 403 -13.85 13.96 -0.19
CA GLU A 403 -12.88 12.98 -0.66
C GLU A 403 -11.73 13.67 -1.42
N MET A 404 -10.47 13.29 -1.13
CA MET A 404 -9.34 13.78 -1.93
C MET A 404 -9.24 13.04 -3.27
N GLU A 405 -8.61 13.67 -4.26
CA GLU A 405 -8.47 13.19 -5.65
C GLU A 405 -8.05 11.70 -5.75
N ILE A 406 -6.99 11.32 -5.02
CA ILE A 406 -6.48 9.93 -4.97
C ILE A 406 -6.18 9.58 -3.49
N PRO A 407 -7.17 9.12 -2.71
CA PRO A 407 -7.04 8.94 -1.27
C PRO A 407 -6.02 7.86 -0.91
N ASP A 408 -5.91 6.83 -1.76
CA ASP A 408 -5.02 5.68 -1.62
C ASP A 408 -3.61 5.85 -2.21
N GLN A 409 -3.30 7.04 -2.73
CA GLN A 409 -1.93 7.39 -3.10
C GLN A 409 -1.02 7.27 -1.87
N CYS A 410 0.09 6.56 -2.01
CA CYS A 410 1.08 6.35 -0.95
C CYS A 410 1.54 7.69 -0.36
N CYS A 411 1.65 7.78 0.98
CA CYS A 411 2.21 8.96 1.64
C CYS A 411 3.74 9.08 1.46
N GLY A 412 4.44 7.98 1.13
CA GLY A 412 5.88 7.94 0.90
C GLY A 412 6.69 7.19 1.97
N ALA A 413 6.15 7.01 3.18
CA ALA A 413 6.97 6.54 4.31
C ALA A 413 7.20 5.03 4.42
N GLY A 414 6.31 4.22 3.83
CA GLY A 414 6.31 2.76 3.97
C GLY A 414 7.57 2.06 3.44
N GLY A 415 7.69 0.76 3.67
CA GLY A 415 8.75 -0.06 3.09
C GLY A 415 10.17 0.28 3.56
N GLY A 416 10.32 0.97 4.70
CA GLY A 416 11.61 1.47 5.18
C GLY A 416 12.10 2.73 4.44
N VAL A 417 11.32 3.30 3.53
CA VAL A 417 11.75 4.45 2.72
C VAL A 417 11.95 5.69 3.59
N ARG A 418 11.08 5.97 4.57
CA ARG A 418 11.24 7.15 5.44
C ARG A 418 12.57 7.18 6.20
N SER A 419 13.04 6.03 6.69
CA SER A 419 14.32 5.95 7.42
C SER A 419 15.51 5.84 6.46
N GLY A 420 15.40 5.04 5.39
CA GLY A 420 16.51 4.77 4.48
C GLY A 420 16.77 5.87 3.44
N ARG A 421 15.69 6.47 2.92
CA ARG A 421 15.67 7.40 1.78
C ARG A 421 14.62 8.51 2.03
N PRO A 422 14.81 9.34 3.07
CA PRO A 422 13.83 10.37 3.45
C PRO A 422 13.48 11.32 2.30
N GLU A 423 14.43 11.65 1.43
CA GLU A 423 14.23 12.45 0.22
C GLU A 423 13.18 11.84 -0.73
N VAL A 424 13.20 10.52 -0.91
CA VAL A 424 12.21 9.79 -1.70
C VAL A 424 10.85 9.81 -1.02
N ALA A 425 10.81 9.60 0.31
CA ALA A 425 9.57 9.66 1.08
C ALA A 425 8.89 11.03 0.92
N TYR A 426 9.63 12.13 1.10
CA TYR A 426 9.10 13.48 0.93
C TYR A 426 8.70 13.79 -0.53
N ALA A 427 9.44 13.31 -1.53
CA ALA A 427 9.09 13.52 -2.94
C ALA A 427 7.73 12.91 -3.28
N ILE A 428 7.47 11.68 -2.80
CA ILE A 428 6.16 11.02 -2.94
C ILE A 428 5.09 11.78 -2.14
N GLY A 429 5.39 12.13 -0.88
CA GLY A 429 4.49 12.83 0.02
C GLY A 429 4.06 14.21 -0.48
N ARG A 430 4.89 14.90 -1.26
CA ARG A 430 4.57 16.22 -1.83
C ARG A 430 3.29 16.19 -2.69
N ARG A 431 3.07 15.13 -3.48
CA ARG A 431 1.82 14.97 -4.25
C ARG A 431 0.62 14.76 -3.33
N LYS A 432 0.78 14.02 -2.22
CA LYS A 432 -0.27 13.84 -1.21
C LYS A 432 -0.66 15.18 -0.58
N VAL A 433 0.32 16.00 -0.20
CA VAL A 433 0.08 17.36 0.33
C VAL A 433 -0.70 18.23 -0.64
N ARG A 434 -0.36 18.23 -1.94
CA ARG A 434 -1.13 18.98 -2.95
C ARG A 434 -2.60 18.54 -3.02
N MET A 435 -2.87 17.23 -2.95
CA MET A 435 -4.24 16.72 -2.97
C MET A 435 -5.00 17.09 -1.69
N ILE A 436 -4.33 17.07 -0.54
CA ILE A 436 -4.90 17.51 0.74
C ILE A 436 -5.33 18.98 0.65
N TYR A 437 -4.44 19.89 0.23
CA TYR A 437 -4.78 21.32 0.13
C TYR A 437 -5.95 21.60 -0.83
N LYS A 438 -6.05 20.86 -1.95
CA LYS A 438 -7.17 20.99 -2.90
C LYS A 438 -8.54 20.68 -2.29
N THR A 439 -8.61 19.92 -1.20
CA THR A 439 -9.90 19.62 -0.54
C THR A 439 -10.45 20.80 0.26
N GLY A 440 -9.59 21.75 0.66
CA GLY A 440 -9.96 22.82 1.58
C GLY A 440 -10.38 22.34 2.97
N ALA A 441 -10.06 21.10 3.36
CA ALA A 441 -10.40 20.53 4.65
C ALA A 441 -9.64 21.19 5.82
N ASP A 442 -10.26 21.20 7.00
CA ASP A 442 -9.64 21.57 8.27
C ASP A 442 -8.69 20.47 8.76
N TYR A 443 -9.11 19.21 8.58
CA TYR A 443 -8.39 18.03 9.05
C TYR A 443 -8.18 16.98 7.96
N VAL A 444 -7.00 16.37 7.96
CA VAL A 444 -6.73 15.10 7.27
C VAL A 444 -6.85 13.98 8.27
N ILE A 445 -7.84 13.12 8.07
CA ILE A 445 -8.08 11.95 8.90
C ILE A 445 -7.31 10.76 8.32
N THR A 446 -6.66 10.00 9.19
CA THR A 446 -6.07 8.69 8.91
C THR A 446 -6.22 7.82 10.14
N VAL A 447 -6.26 6.49 10.01
CA VAL A 447 -6.19 5.61 11.19
C VAL A 447 -4.75 5.29 11.57
N CYS A 448 -3.82 5.27 10.60
CA CYS A 448 -2.46 4.79 10.81
C CYS A 448 -1.54 5.86 11.44
N PRO A 449 -0.97 5.63 12.65
CA PRO A 449 -0.07 6.58 13.31
C PRO A 449 1.22 6.87 12.50
N PHE A 450 1.68 5.92 11.69
CA PHE A 450 2.86 6.13 10.84
C PHE A 450 2.55 7.02 9.64
N CYS A 451 1.33 6.94 9.10
CA CYS A 451 0.86 7.86 8.05
C CYS A 451 0.63 9.25 8.63
N GLU A 452 0.03 9.34 9.81
CA GLU A 452 -0.18 10.58 10.56
C GLU A 452 1.15 11.32 10.74
N TYR A 453 2.13 10.66 11.37
CA TYR A 453 3.46 11.22 11.62
C TYR A 453 4.17 11.70 10.35
N HIS A 454 4.07 10.96 9.24
CA HIS A 454 4.73 11.37 8.00
C HIS A 454 3.99 12.47 7.23
N ILE A 455 2.66 12.41 7.18
CA ILE A 455 1.87 13.41 6.45
C ILE A 455 1.99 14.76 7.16
N GLU A 456 1.96 14.78 8.49
CA GLU A 456 2.12 16.01 9.27
C GLU A 456 3.48 16.67 8.99
N ASP A 457 4.57 15.89 9.05
CA ASP A 457 5.92 16.33 8.75
C ASP A 457 6.06 16.82 7.29
N THR A 458 5.40 16.15 6.35
CA THR A 458 5.39 16.56 4.94
C THR A 458 4.57 17.84 4.72
N LEU A 459 3.46 18.04 5.43
CA LEU A 459 2.68 19.27 5.41
C LEU A 459 3.49 20.44 5.97
N LYS A 460 4.20 20.25 7.09
CA LYS A 460 5.13 21.25 7.66
C LYS A 460 6.21 21.63 6.66
N LYS A 461 6.81 20.65 5.98
CA LYS A 461 7.89 20.86 5.01
C LYS A 461 7.46 21.57 3.73
N PHE A 462 6.25 21.31 3.24
CA PHE A 462 5.75 21.84 1.97
C PHE A 462 4.54 22.76 2.15
N ASN A 463 4.46 23.46 3.30
CA ASN A 463 3.41 24.43 3.53
C ASN A 463 3.52 25.55 2.49
N GLY A 464 2.60 25.58 1.52
CA GLY A 464 2.60 26.53 0.41
C GLY A 464 2.00 27.90 0.77
N GLY A 465 2.09 28.33 2.03
CA GLY A 465 1.43 29.54 2.53
C GLY A 465 -0.10 29.43 2.64
N GLY A 466 -0.64 28.20 2.60
CA GLY A 466 -2.08 27.95 2.69
C GLY A 466 -2.59 27.90 4.14
N LYS A 467 -3.91 27.75 4.28
CA LYS A 467 -4.56 27.46 5.56
C LYS A 467 -3.84 26.29 6.27
N LYS A 468 -3.58 26.44 7.57
CA LYS A 468 -3.03 25.34 8.38
C LYS A 468 -4.02 24.18 8.39
N ILE A 469 -3.59 23.01 7.92
CA ILE A 469 -4.36 21.76 7.94
C ILE A 469 -3.72 20.83 8.96
N GLU A 470 -4.52 20.28 9.86
CA GLU A 470 -4.03 19.36 10.90
C GLU A 470 -4.26 17.91 10.49
N VAL A 471 -3.32 17.04 10.85
CA VAL A 471 -3.45 15.60 10.62
C VAL A 471 -3.84 14.98 11.94
N ILE A 472 -4.94 14.24 11.96
CA ILE A 472 -5.43 13.62 13.20
C ILE A 472 -5.82 12.18 12.97
N ASN A 473 -5.65 11.37 14.01
CA ASN A 473 -6.18 10.02 14.03
C ASN A 473 -7.71 10.03 14.05
N ILE A 474 -8.35 9.04 13.42
CA ILE A 474 -9.81 8.90 13.45
C ILE A 474 -10.34 8.79 14.89
N VAL A 475 -9.63 8.13 15.81
CA VAL A 475 -10.07 8.05 17.21
C VAL A 475 -9.97 9.38 17.95
N SER A 476 -9.00 10.23 17.60
CA SER A 476 -8.87 11.55 18.21
C SER A 476 -9.92 12.53 17.69
N LEU A 477 -10.43 12.32 16.47
CA LEU A 477 -11.64 12.99 16.00
C LEU A 477 -12.87 12.49 16.77
N LEU A 478 -13.02 11.16 16.90
CA LEU A 478 -14.17 10.55 17.56
C LEU A 478 -14.26 10.89 19.04
N GLU A 479 -13.13 11.02 19.75
CA GLU A 479 -13.11 11.45 21.15
C GLU A 479 -13.85 12.79 21.37
N LYS A 480 -13.91 13.67 20.36
CA LYS A 480 -14.61 14.96 20.44
C LYS A 480 -16.13 14.83 20.37
N VAL A 481 -16.65 13.68 19.93
CA VAL A 481 -18.07 13.48 19.60
C VAL A 481 -18.71 12.28 20.28
N VAL A 482 -17.95 11.46 21.01
CA VAL A 482 -18.50 10.37 21.84
C VAL A 482 -19.07 10.87 23.17
#